data_AF-A0A975Q4U3-F1
#
_entry.id   AF-A0A975Q4U3-F1
#
_cell.length_a   1.000
_cell.length_b   1.000
_cell.length_c   1.000
_cell.angle_alpha   90.00
_cell.angle_beta   90.00
_cell.angle_gamma   90.00
#
_symmetry.space_group_name_H-M   'P 1'
#
loop_
_entity.id
_entity.type
_entity.pdbx_description
1 polymer ?
#
loop_
_entity_poly.entity_id
_entity_poly.type
_entity_poly.pdbx_seq_one_letter_code
_entity_poly.pdbx_strand_id
1 'polypeptide(L)'
;MDFLSFRPAFPSLEEGDYIVLNSVSNLQKAFSFLSQYDGIRCCLDNDTAGKNAVQALKGKYGIRICDLSHEYSGYKDLNEYLCGKNNLLHI
;
A
#
# COMPACT_ATOMS: atom_id res chain seq x y z
N MET A 1 10.97 7.72 -1.44
CA MET A 1 10.31 6.47 -1.86
C MET A 1 10.53 6.35 -3.36
N ASP A 2 11.23 5.31 -3.81
CA ASP A 2 11.23 4.95 -5.22
C ASP A 2 10.16 3.88 -5.44
N PHE A 3 9.07 4.28 -6.09
CA PHE A 3 8.00 3.39 -6.54
C PHE A 3 8.54 2.22 -7.40
N LEU A 4 9.74 2.36 -7.98
CA LEU A 4 10.38 1.33 -8.79
C LEU A 4 10.90 0.14 -7.97
N SER A 5 11.24 0.32 -6.68
CA SER A 5 11.67 -0.76 -5.79
C SER A 5 10.52 -1.66 -5.30
N PHE A 6 9.28 -1.25 -5.55
CA PHE A 6 8.06 -1.97 -5.18
C PHE A 6 7.82 -3.21 -6.05
N ARG A 7 8.14 -3.12 -7.35
CA ARG A 7 7.88 -4.19 -8.34
C ARG A 7 8.49 -5.54 -7.97
N PRO A 8 9.78 -5.63 -7.58
CA PRO A 8 10.39 -6.91 -7.22
C PRO A 8 9.81 -7.52 -5.94
N ALA A 9 9.34 -6.68 -5.00
CA ALA A 9 8.82 -7.14 -3.73
C ALA A 9 7.39 -7.70 -3.83
N PHE A 10 6.65 -7.29 -4.85
CA PHE A 10 5.28 -7.73 -5.10
C PHE A 10 5.05 -8.06 -6.58
N PRO A 11 5.59 -9.19 -7.07
CA PRO A 11 5.42 -9.59 -8.47
C PRO A 11 3.95 -9.80 -8.85
N SER A 12 3.08 -10.15 -7.88
CA SER A 12 1.63 -10.28 -8.09
C SER A 12 0.90 -8.96 -8.34
N LEU A 13 1.59 -7.83 -8.21
CA LEU A 13 1.08 -6.49 -8.46
C LEU A 13 1.49 -5.96 -9.84
N GLU A 14 2.20 -6.72 -10.69
CA GLU A 14 2.75 -6.22 -11.97
C GLU A 14 1.71 -5.72 -12.99
N GLU A 15 0.46 -6.18 -12.89
CA GLU A 15 -0.65 -5.75 -13.74
C GLU A 15 -1.61 -4.84 -12.96
N GLY A 16 -1.66 -3.56 -13.35
CA GLY A 16 -2.62 -2.60 -12.85
C GLY A 16 -2.12 -1.15 -12.87
N ASP A 17 -3.03 -0.23 -12.55
CA ASP A 17 -2.73 1.17 -12.33
C ASP A 17 -2.32 1.42 -10.87
N TYR A 18 -1.40 2.36 -10.67
CA TYR A 18 -0.89 2.70 -9.34
C TYR A 18 -1.12 4.16 -9.00
N ILE A 19 -1.49 4.42 -7.76
CA ILE A 19 -1.68 5.76 -7.22
C ILE A 19 -0.78 5.92 -6.00
N VAL A 20 0.14 6.88 -6.07
CA VAL A 20 0.94 7.31 -4.92
C VAL A 20 0.28 8.54 -4.31
N LEU A 21 -0.30 8.38 -3.11
CA LEU A 21 -1.06 9.44 -2.45
C LEU A 21 -0.18 10.55 -1.86
N ASN A 22 1.11 10.28 -1.62
CA ASN A 22 2.07 11.10 -0.84
C ASN A 22 1.69 11.34 0.63
N SER A 23 0.42 11.23 0.99
CA SER A 23 -0.10 11.28 2.36
C SER A 23 -1.51 10.69 2.41
N VAL A 24 -1.89 10.06 3.53
CA VAL A 24 -3.27 9.60 3.76
C VAL A 24 -4.31 10.73 3.72
N SER A 25 -3.88 11.98 3.92
CA SER A 25 -4.74 13.17 3.76
C SER A 25 -5.28 13.33 2.33
N ASN A 26 -4.59 12.82 1.31
CA ASN A 26 -5.04 12.84 -0.08
C ASN A 26 -5.98 11.69 -0.44
N LEU A 27 -6.26 10.76 0.48
CA LEU A 27 -7.12 9.61 0.22
C LEU A 27 -8.52 9.99 -0.26
N GLN A 28 -9.08 11.09 0.26
CA GLN A 28 -10.41 11.57 -0.14
C GLN A 28 -10.47 11.90 -1.64
N LYS A 29 -9.41 12.48 -2.19
CA LYS A 29 -9.30 12.82 -3.63
C LYS A 29 -9.17 11.57 -4.49
N ALA A 30 -8.61 10.49 -3.93
CA ALA A 30 -8.43 9.24 -4.64
C ALA A 30 -9.71 8.41 -4.74
N PHE A 31 -10.73 8.66 -3.89
CA PHE A 31 -11.94 7.83 -3.89
C PHE A 31 -12.66 7.76 -5.24
N SER A 32 -12.77 8.88 -5.97
CA SER A 32 -13.37 8.91 -7.30
C SER A 32 -12.60 8.09 -8.35
N PHE A 33 -11.29 7.96 -8.17
CA PHE A 33 -10.46 7.10 -9.03
C PHE A 33 -10.62 5.63 -8.62
N LEU A 34 -10.49 5.34 -7.33
CA LEU A 34 -10.57 3.99 -6.78
C LEU A 34 -11.91 3.30 -7.06
N SER A 35 -13.02 4.06 -7.12
CA SER A 35 -14.34 3.50 -7.39
C SER A 35 -14.44 2.76 -8.73
N GLN A 36 -13.56 3.07 -9.69
CA GLN A 36 -13.53 2.46 -11.03
C GLN A 36 -12.88 1.07 -11.07
N TYR A 37 -12.22 0.62 -10.00
CA TYR A 37 -11.43 -0.63 -9.99
C TYR A 37 -12.08 -1.75 -9.19
N ASP A 38 -12.36 -2.89 -9.81
CA ASP A 38 -12.99 -4.02 -9.11
C ASP A 38 -12.14 -4.61 -7.97
N GLY A 39 -10.82 -4.45 -8.02
CA GLY A 39 -9.90 -4.81 -6.95
C GLY A 39 -8.95 -3.67 -6.62
N ILE A 40 -8.81 -3.34 -5.33
CA ILE A 40 -7.94 -2.28 -4.84
C ILE A 40 -6.98 -2.91 -3.82
N ARG A 41 -5.69 -2.88 -4.14
CA ARG A 41 -4.61 -3.29 -3.23
C ARG A 41 -3.98 -2.05 -2.60
N CYS A 42 -3.95 -1.98 -1.28
CA CYS A 42 -3.39 -0.82 -0.57
C CYS A 42 -2.15 -1.20 0.26
N CYS A 43 -1.10 -0.41 0.11
CA CYS A 43 0.13 -0.44 0.91
C CYS A 43 0.24 0.89 1.66
N LEU A 44 -0.33 0.97 2.87
CA LEU A 44 -0.27 2.16 3.72
C LEU A 44 0.64 1.92 4.94
N ASP A 45 1.07 3.00 5.58
CA ASP A 45 1.92 2.93 6.76
C ASP A 45 1.24 2.15 7.90
N ASN A 46 2.02 1.42 8.70
CA ASN A 46 1.53 0.64 9.84
C ASN A 46 1.24 1.49 11.10
N ASP A 47 1.26 2.82 10.95
CA ASP A 47 0.88 3.76 11.99
C ASP A 47 -0.64 3.88 12.13
N THR A 48 -1.08 4.67 13.12
CA THR A 48 -2.51 4.89 13.38
C THR A 48 -3.23 5.53 12.19
N ALA A 49 -2.58 6.43 11.46
CA ALA A 49 -3.20 7.14 10.35
C ALA A 49 -3.42 6.23 9.15
N GLY A 50 -2.42 5.39 8.82
CA GLY A 50 -2.52 4.36 7.79
C GLY A 50 -3.56 3.30 8.13
N LYS A 51 -3.59 2.80 9.37
CA LYS A 51 -4.62 1.85 9.83
C LYS A 51 -6.03 2.41 9.73
N ASN A 52 -6.25 3.66 10.15
CA ASN A 52 -7.54 4.33 10.00
C ASN A 52 -7.95 4.49 8.53
N ALA A 53 -6.99 4.82 7.67
CA ALA A 53 -7.22 4.93 6.23
C ALA A 53 -7.61 3.58 5.60
N VAL A 54 -6.98 2.47 6.00
CA VAL A 54 -7.38 1.12 5.58
C VAL A 54 -8.80 0.80 6.04
N GLN A 55 -9.17 1.14 7.28
CA GLN A 55 -10.54 0.92 7.77
C GLN A 55 -11.57 1.74 6.98
N ALA A 56 -11.25 2.99 6.66
CA ALA A 56 -12.12 3.82 5.80
C ALA A 56 -12.29 3.22 4.40
N LEU A 57 -11.21 2.68 3.82
CA LEU A 57 -11.26 1.96 2.54
C LEU A 57 -12.13 0.70 2.64
N LYS A 58 -11.92 -0.14 3.66
CA LYS A 58 -12.70 -1.36 3.89
C LYS A 58 -14.17 -1.05 4.12
N GLY A 59 -14.50 0.00 4.87
CA GLY A 59 -15.87 0.45 5.08
C GLY A 59 -16.55 0.92 3.79
N LYS A 60 -15.80 1.52 2.86
CA LYS A 60 -16.35 2.05 1.61
C LYS A 60 -16.44 1.04 0.47
N TYR A 61 -15.44 0.17 0.34
CA TYR A 61 -15.31 -0.74 -0.81
C TYR A 61 -15.40 -2.23 -0.43
N GLY A 62 -15.48 -2.55 0.86
CA GLY A 62 -15.70 -3.90 1.36
C GLY A 62 -14.64 -4.88 0.88
N ILE A 63 -15.10 -5.98 0.30
CA ILE A 63 -14.27 -7.09 -0.20
C ILE A 63 -13.31 -6.70 -1.34
N ARG A 64 -13.53 -5.53 -1.97
CA ARG A 64 -12.64 -5.01 -3.03
C ARG A 64 -11.28 -4.58 -2.46
N ILE A 65 -11.19 -4.31 -1.17
CA ILE A 65 -9.93 -3.91 -0.52
C ILE A 65 -9.12 -5.12 -0.11
N CYS A 66 -7.91 -5.20 -0.63
CA CYS A 66 -6.87 -6.09 -0.17
C CYS A 66 -5.78 -5.26 0.52
N ASP A 67 -5.65 -5.49 1.82
CA ASP A 67 -4.71 -4.80 2.70
C ASP A 67 -3.38 -5.55 2.74
N LEU A 68 -2.36 -4.96 2.12
CA LEU A 68 -1.02 -5.55 2.04
C LEU A 68 -0.11 -5.11 3.19
N SER A 69 -0.60 -4.29 4.12
CA SER A 69 0.21 -3.83 5.27
C SER A 69 0.68 -4.97 6.18
N HIS A 70 -0.02 -6.10 6.13
CA HIS A 70 0.35 -7.34 6.80
C HIS A 70 1.65 -7.96 6.28
N GLU A 71 1.98 -7.79 5.00
CA GLU A 71 3.19 -8.37 4.38
C GLU A 71 4.49 -7.77 4.94
N TYR A 72 4.40 -6.57 5.51
CA TYR A 72 5.49 -5.89 6.19
C TYR A 72 5.12 -5.60 7.66
N SER A 73 4.38 -6.51 8.30
CA SER A 73 4.10 -6.42 9.73
C SER A 73 5.42 -6.40 10.52
N GLY A 74 5.57 -5.44 11.43
CA GLY A 74 6.82 -5.22 12.18
C GLY A 74 7.68 -4.08 11.63
N TYR A 75 7.38 -3.56 10.44
CA TYR A 75 7.98 -2.36 9.88
C TYR A 75 7.00 -1.20 9.92
N LYS A 76 7.49 0.03 10.07
CA LYS A 76 6.65 1.24 10.09
C LYS A 76 5.95 1.44 8.76
N ASP A 77 6.66 1.21 7.67
CA ASP A 77 6.17 1.42 6.33
C ASP A 77 6.86 0.48 5.33
N LEU A 78 6.34 0.50 4.11
CA LEU A 78 6.87 -0.32 3.04
C LEU A 78 8.32 0.05 2.68
N ASN A 79 8.73 1.32 2.79
CA ASN A 79 10.13 1.68 2.51
C ASN A 79 11.08 1.05 3.53
N GLU A 80 10.72 1.08 4.81
CA GLU A 80 11.53 0.47 5.87
C GLU A 80 11.69 -1.03 5.65
N TYR A 81 10.60 -1.71 5.25
CA TYR A 81 10.63 -3.13 4.88
C TYR A 81 11.57 -3.40 3.70
N LEU A 82 11.45 -2.63 2.61
CA LEU A 82 12.28 -2.81 1.42
C LEU A 82 13.76 -2.52 1.69
N CYS A 83 14.06 -1.46 2.44
CA CYS A 83 15.43 -1.15 2.87
C CYS A 83 15.99 -2.26 3.77
N GLY A 84 15.19 -2.78 4.71
CA GLY A 84 15.58 -3.92 5.55
C GLY A 84 15.87 -5.18 4.73
N LYS A 85 15.03 -5.48 3.72
CA LYS A 85 15.23 -6.61 2.80
C LYS A 85 16.47 -6.46 1.92
N ASN A 86 16.71 -5.27 1.36
CA ASN A 86 17.90 -5.03 0.55
C ASN A 86 19.19 -5.17 1.36
N ASN A 87 19.17 -4.83 2.65
CA ASN A 87 20.31 -5.07 3.54
C ASN A 87 20.53 -6.55 3.88
N LEU A 88 19.49 -7.39 3.82
CA LEU A 88 19.59 -8.85 4.04
C LEU A 88 20.13 -9.61 2.82
N LEU A 89 20.12 -9.02 1.63
CA LEU A 89 20.63 -9.62 0.39
C LEU A 89 22.13 -9.30 0.14
N HIS A 90 22.77 -8.57 1.06
CA HIS A 90 24.19 -8.21 0.99
C HIS A 90 25.09 -8.99 1.98
N ILE A 91 24.62 -10.13 2.49
CA ILE A 91 25.42 -11.13 3.23
C ILE A 91 25.68 -12.38 2.39
#